data_AF-A0A498PWS5-F1
#
_entry.id   AF-A0A498PWS5-F1
#
_cell.length_a   1.000
_cell.length_b   1.000
_cell.length_c   1.000
_cell.angle_alpha   90.00
_cell.angle_beta   90.00
_cell.angle_gamma   90.00
#
_symmetry.space_group_name_H-M   'P 1'
#
loop_
_entity.id
_entity.type
_entity.pdbx_description
1 polymer ?
#
loop_
_entity_poly.entity_id
_entity_poly.type
_entity_poly.pdbx_seq_one_letter_code
_entity_poly.pdbx_strand_id
1 'polypeptide(L)' 'MRYAYFRDHGMFVGSGTVEAGCKAIVGQRLKLSGMRWNIPGATGILTLRCQHASGRWEQIWTQPHNQTTTA' A
#
# COMPACT_ATOMS: atom_id res chain seq x y z
N MET A 1 4.06 -27.23 -2.22
CA MET A 1 3.33 -25.99 -2.58
C MET A 1 2.30 -26.32 -3.66
N ARG A 2 1.02 -25.91 -3.54
CA ARG A 2 -0.11 -26.38 -4.39
C ARG A 2 -0.27 -25.57 -5.69
N TYR A 3 0.81 -25.39 -6.44
CA TYR A 3 0.82 -24.48 -7.60
C TYR A 3 -0.18 -24.85 -8.70
N ALA A 4 -0.39 -26.15 -8.97
CA ALA A 4 -1.36 -26.62 -9.95
C ALA A 4 -2.79 -26.21 -9.60
N TYR A 5 -3.18 -26.34 -8.32
CA TYR A 5 -4.49 -25.95 -7.82
C TYR A 5 -4.75 -24.44 -7.97
N PHE A 6 -3.77 -23.61 -7.64
CA PHE A 6 -3.91 -22.15 -7.75
C PHE A 6 -3.93 -21.69 -9.22
N ARG A 7 -3.16 -22.34 -10.09
CA ARG A 7 -3.22 -22.08 -11.55
C ARG A 7 -4.56 -22.48 -12.14
N ASP A 8 -5.08 -23.64 -11.76
CA ASP A 8 -6.39 -24.13 -12.19
C ASP A 8 -7.53 -23.17 -11.79
N HIS A 9 -7.43 -22.58 -10.60
CA HIS A 9 -8.37 -21.55 -10.12
C HIS A 9 -8.07 -20.14 -10.65
N GLY A 10 -7.21 -19.98 -11.66
CA GLY A 10 -6.88 -18.69 -12.28
C GLY A 10 -6.17 -17.70 -11.34
N MET A 11 -5.65 -18.17 -10.20
CA MET A 11 -4.97 -17.33 -9.24
C MET A 11 -3.54 -17.04 -9.70
N PHE A 12 -3.06 -15.83 -9.40
CA PHE A 12 -1.68 -15.46 -9.69
C PHE A 12 -0.71 -16.26 -8.81
N VAL A 13 0.25 -16.94 -9.45
CA VAL A 13 1.18 -17.87 -8.77
C VAL A 13 2.63 -17.35 -8.76
N GLY A 14 2.90 -16.20 -9.38
CA GLY A 14 4.23 -15.58 -9.38
C GLY A 14 4.50 -14.72 -8.14
N SER A 15 5.76 -14.57 -7.75
CA SER A 15 6.17 -13.55 -6.75
C SER A 15 6.45 -12.20 -7.39
N GLY A 16 6.76 -12.16 -8.68
CA GLY A 16 7.32 -10.97 -9.35
C GLY A 16 6.50 -9.70 -9.19
N THR A 17 5.17 -9.78 -9.30
CA THR A 17 4.29 -8.61 -9.09
C THR A 17 4.34 -8.10 -7.64
N VAL A 18 4.41 -9.02 -6.67
CA VAL A 18 4.54 -8.67 -5.25
C VAL A 18 5.91 -8.05 -4.97
N GLU A 19 6.98 -8.64 -5.51
CA GLU A 19 8.35 -8.13 -5.38
C GLU A 19 8.52 -6.75 -6.02
N ALA A 20 7.94 -6.55 -7.21
CA ALA A 20 7.89 -5.26 -7.87
C ALA A 20 7.13 -4.23 -7.04
N GLY A 21 5.99 -4.60 -6.44
CA GLY A 21 5.24 -3.77 -5.51
C GLY A 21 6.06 -3.37 -4.28
N CYS A 22 6.75 -4.32 -3.66
CA CYS A 22 7.66 -4.05 -2.55
C CYS A 22 8.80 -3.10 -2.95
N LYS A 23 9.38 -3.25 -4.14
CA LYS A 23 10.42 -2.36 -4.65
C LYS A 23 9.89 -0.94 -4.86
N ALA A 24 8.73 -0.79 -5.49
CA ALA A 24 8.12 0.49 -5.82
C ALA A 24 7.57 1.23 -4.58
N ILE A 25 6.88 0.53 -3.68
CA ILE A 25 6.18 1.17 -2.57
C ILE A 25 7.07 1.28 -1.33
N VAL A 26 7.74 0.19 -0.95
CA VAL A 26 8.59 0.13 0.26
C VAL A 26 9.97 0.67 -0.07
N GLY A 27 10.63 0.08 -1.08
CA GLY A 27 12.03 0.35 -1.42
C GLY A 27 12.29 1.81 -1.78
N GLN A 28 11.43 2.42 -2.60
CA GLN A 28 11.59 3.81 -3.03
C GLN A 28 11.56 4.83 -1.88
N ARG A 29 11.01 4.51 -0.70
CA ARG A 29 10.91 5.46 0.41
C ARG A 29 11.55 5.02 1.71
N LEU A 30 11.62 3.74 2.02
CA LEU A 30 12.14 3.27 3.31
C LEU A 30 13.60 2.79 3.23
N LYS A 31 14.14 2.53 2.03
CA LYS A 31 15.48 1.96 1.84
C LYS A 31 16.51 2.92 1.25
N LEU A 32 16.26 4.23 1.28
CA LEU A 32 17.22 5.22 0.77
C LEU A 32 18.28 5.57 1.82
N SER A 33 19.41 6.10 1.36
CA SER A 33 20.53 6.50 2.23
C SER A 33 20.12 7.54 3.26
N GLY A 34 20.65 7.44 4.48
CA GLY A 34 20.41 8.38 5.57
C GLY A 34 19.03 8.28 6.22
N MET A 35 18.17 7.36 5.79
CA MET A 35 16.83 7.22 6.35
C MET A 35 16.85 6.46 7.67
N ARG A 36 16.25 7.08 8.68
CA ARG A 36 16.01 6.48 9.99
C ARG A 36 14.52 6.50 10.26
N TRP A 37 14.01 5.35 10.68
CA TRP A 37 12.61 5.17 10.99
C TRP A 37 12.48 4.52 12.35
N ASN A 38 11.54 5.00 13.15
CA ASN A 38 10.94 4.16 14.16
C ASN A 38 9.85 3.29 13.50
N ILE A 39 9.52 2.15 14.11
CA ILE A 39 8.50 1.23 13.62
C ILE A 39 7.16 1.95 13.35
N PRO A 40 6.59 2.75 14.27
CA PRO A 40 5.31 3.40 14.02
C PRO A 40 5.34 4.37 12.84
N GLY A 41 6.42 5.14 12.67
CA GLY A 41 6.60 6.09 11.57
C GLY A 41 6.80 5.41 10.22
N ALA A 42 7.59 4.33 10.17
CA ALA A 42 7.70 3.51 8.95
C ALA A 42 6.33 2.92 8.55
N THR A 43 5.59 2.38 9.51
CA THR A 43 4.25 1.80 9.27
C THR A 43 3.27 2.85 8.77
N GLY A 44 3.25 4.05 9.37
CA GLY A 44 2.36 5.13 8.96
C GLY A 44 2.63 5.59 7.51
N ILE A 45 3.89 5.87 7.18
CA ILE A 45 4.28 6.26 5.82
C ILE A 45 4.02 5.14 4.82
N LEU A 46 4.35 3.89 5.16
CA LEU A 46 4.09 2.77 4.28
C LEU A 46 2.59 2.61 3.99
N THR A 47 1.75 2.71 5.02
CA THR A 47 0.30 2.63 4.88
C THR A 47 -0.21 3.69 3.90
N LEU A 48 0.17 4.95 4.08
CA LEU A 48 -0.22 6.04 3.19
C LEU A 48 0.21 5.78 1.73
N ARG A 49 1.44 5.30 1.51
CA ARG A 49 1.93 5.00 0.15
C ARG A 49 1.20 3.81 -0.47
N CYS A 50 0.87 2.78 0.31
CA CYS A 50 0.04 1.65 -0.16
C CYS A 50 -1.35 2.13 -0.58
N GLN A 51 -1.99 2.98 0.23
CA GLN A 51 -3.31 3.52 -0.11
C GLN A 51 -3.27 4.36 -1.39
N HIS A 52 -2.28 5.24 -1.53
CA HIS A 52 -2.08 6.02 -2.74
C HIS A 52 -1.85 5.11 -3.98
N ALA A 53 -0.97 4.12 -3.87
CA ALA A 53 -0.68 3.18 -4.96
C ALA A 53 -1.90 2.33 -5.37
N SER A 54 -2.83 2.09 -4.45
CA SER A 54 -4.06 1.34 -4.75
C SER A 54 -5.06 2.11 -5.62
N GLY A 55 -4.93 3.45 -5.70
CA GLY A 55 -5.88 4.32 -6.41
C GLY A 55 -7.25 4.44 -5.72
N ARG A 56 -7.40 3.92 -4.50
CA ARG A 56 -8.68 3.86 -3.77
C ARG A 56 -8.83 4.96 -2.74
N TRP A 57 -8.18 6.10 -2.94
CA TRP A 57 -8.13 7.18 -1.95
C TRP A 57 -9.54 7.62 -1.49
N GLU A 58 -10.46 7.79 -2.44
CA GLU A 58 -11.85 8.17 -2.19
C GLU A 58 -12.65 7.13 -1.37
N GLN A 59 -12.26 5.85 -1.42
CA GLN A 59 -12.91 4.79 -0.62
C GLN A 59 -12.42 4.77 0.83
N ILE A 60 -11.28 5.41 1.09
CA ILE A 60 -10.58 5.41 2.38
C ILE A 60 -10.84 6.72 3.11
N TRP A 61 -10.83 7.83 2.37
CA TRP A 61 -11.07 9.15 2.90
C TRP A 61 -12.55 9.53 2.75
N THR A 62 -13.36 9.14 3.73
CA THR A 62 -14.73 9.64 3.84
C THR A 62 -14.68 11.16 3.95
N GLN A 63 -15.45 11.88 3.13
CA GLN A 63 -15.50 13.35 3.19
C GLN A 63 -15.69 13.79 4.64
N PRO A 64 -14.77 14.60 5.20
CA PRO A 64 -15.02 15.20 6.50
C PRO A 64 -16.31 16.01 6.37
N HIS A 65 -17.28 15.76 7.25
CA HIS A 65 -18.43 16.63 7.37
C HIS A 65 -17.88 18.01 7.78
N ASN A 66 -17.75 18.91 6.81
CA ASN A 66 -17.48 20.31 7.09
C ASN A 66 -18.70 20.83 7.85
N GLN A 67 -18.63 20.83 9.19
CA GLN A 67 -19.61 21.51 10.02
C GLN A 67 -19.42 23.02 9.81
N THR A 68 -20.00 23.55 8.74
CA THR A 68 -20.18 24.98 8.56
C THR A 68 -21.47 25.21 7.79
N THR A 69 -22.57 25.18 8.52
CA THR A 69 -23.74 25.96 8.15
C THR A 69 -24.15 26.69 9.42
N THR A 70 -23.49 27.83 9.64
CA THR A 70 -24.01 28.88 10.51
C THR A 70 -24.68 29.87 9.58
N ALA A 71 -26.01 29.87 9.59
CA ALA A 71 -26.84 30.97 9.12
C ALA A 71 -27.71 31.41 10.30
#